data_AF-A0A7K1EZ27-F1
#
_entry.id   AF-A0A7K1EZ27-F1
#
_cell.length_a   1.000
_cell.length_b   1.000
_cell.length_c   1.000
_cell.angle_alpha   90.00
_cell.angle_beta   90.00
_cell.angle_gamma   90.00
#
_symmetry.space_group_name_H-M   'P 1'
#
loop_
_entity.id
_entity.type
_entity.pdbx_description
1 polymer ?
#
loop_
_entity_poly.entity_id
_entity_poly.type
_entity_poly.pdbx_seq_one_letter_code
_entity_poly.pdbx_strand_id
1 'polypeptide(L)' 'MATKTPPKGKKPVGPKPGEYPGKIVDIDVSSEMSESFLEYAYSVIYSRALPDARDGLKPVHRRILHQMAEM' A
#
# COMPACT_ATOMS: atom_id res chain seq x y z
N MET A 1 13.05 21.25 -36.11
CA MET A 1 12.24 21.42 -34.89
C MET A 1 12.70 20.41 -33.86
N ALA A 2 13.59 20.84 -32.96
CA ALA A 2 13.98 20.08 -31.79
C ALA A 2 12.95 20.28 -30.67
N THR A 3 12.93 19.35 -29.71
CA THR A 3 12.28 19.32 -28.37
C THR A 3 11.29 18.16 -28.26
N LYS A 4 11.32 17.28 -27.25
CA LYS A 4 12.11 17.15 -26.03
C LYS A 4 12.09 15.66 -25.63
N THR A 5 13.26 15.08 -25.42
CA THR A 5 13.45 13.81 -24.71
C THR A 5 12.97 13.95 -23.25
N PRO A 6 12.27 12.97 -22.66
CA PRO A 6 11.85 13.01 -21.25
C PRO A 6 13.06 13.07 -20.29
N PRO A 7 12.92 13.72 -19.11
CA PRO A 7 14.05 14.13 -18.30
C PRO A 7 14.71 12.97 -17.55
N LYS A 8 16.04 13.11 -17.41
CA LYS A 8 17.01 12.17 -16.85
C LYS A 8 16.64 11.69 -15.44
N GLY A 9 16.65 10.37 -15.23
CA GLY A 9 16.69 9.74 -13.91
C GLY A 9 17.86 10.31 -13.08
N LYS A 10 17.57 10.66 -11.83
CA LYS A 10 18.54 11.23 -10.89
C LYS A 10 19.68 10.22 -10.69
N LYS A 11 20.93 10.67 -10.86
CA LYS A 11 22.14 9.85 -10.62
C LYS A 11 22.23 9.49 -9.12
N PRO A 12 22.64 8.26 -8.76
CA PRO A 12 22.78 7.87 -7.36
C PRO A 12 23.97 8.63 -6.74
N VAL A 13 23.68 9.38 -5.67
CA VAL A 13 24.72 9.98 -4.82
C VAL A 13 25.20 8.87 -3.91
N GLY A 14 26.41 8.37 -4.15
CA GLY A 14 27.05 7.37 -3.31
C GLY A 14 27.24 7.87 -1.86
N PRO A 15 27.38 6.96 -0.90
CA PRO A 15 27.42 7.29 0.53
C PRO A 15 28.63 8.20 0.83
N LYS A 16 28.39 9.23 1.63
CA LYS A 16 29.46 10.09 2.15
C LYS A 16 30.30 9.29 3.16
N PRO A 17 31.63 9.50 3.24
CA PRO A 17 32.47 8.76 4.19
C PRO A 17 32.05 9.08 5.64
N GLY A 18 31.49 8.11 6.36
CA GLY A 18 31.15 8.23 7.79
C GLY A 18 29.78 7.70 8.25
N GLU A 19 28.89 7.31 7.33
CA GLU A 19 27.56 6.77 7.69
C GLU A 19 27.59 5.23 7.69
N TYR A 20 27.16 4.63 8.81
CA TYR A 20 26.97 3.19 8.92
C TYR A 20 26.02 2.72 7.79
N PRO A 21 26.43 1.79 6.91
CA PRO A 21 25.53 1.27 5.90
C PRO A 21 24.62 0.25 6.59
N GLY A 22 23.63 0.74 7.35
CA GLY A 22 22.34 0.06 7.35
C GLY A 22 21.93 -0.12 5.90
N LYS A 23 21.23 -1.21 5.55
CA LYS A 23 20.79 -1.44 4.18
C LYS A 23 19.86 -0.30 3.75
N ILE A 24 20.43 0.75 3.16
CA ILE A 24 19.70 1.87 2.58
C ILE A 24 19.18 1.35 1.25
N VAL A 25 17.88 1.09 1.21
CA VAL A 25 17.18 0.72 -0.02
C VAL A 25 16.61 2.02 -0.58
N ASP A 26 17.17 2.48 -1.68
CA ASP A 26 16.61 3.60 -2.42
C ASP A 26 15.33 3.11 -3.12
N ILE A 27 14.19 3.65 -2.70
CA ILE A 27 12.87 3.33 -3.26
C ILE A 27 12.35 4.56 -4.02
N ASP A 28 11.81 4.34 -5.21
CA ASP A 28 11.12 5.41 -5.92
C ASP A 28 9.77 5.69 -5.25
N VAL A 29 9.63 6.91 -4.71
CA VAL A 29 8.44 7.34 -3.97
C VAL A 29 7.16 7.24 -4.82
N SER A 30 7.25 7.47 -6.14
CA SER A 30 6.07 7.44 -7.01
C SER A 30 5.52 6.03 -7.17
N SER A 31 6.40 5.05 -7.35
CA SER A 31 6.06 3.63 -7.40
C SER A 31 5.48 3.16 -6.07
N GLU A 32 6.18 3.44 -4.97
CA GLU A 32 5.79 3.00 -3.62
C GLU A 32 4.42 3.53 -3.20
N MET A 33 4.14 4.81 -3.48
CA MET A 33 2.85 5.41 -3.16
C MET A 33 1.70 4.74 -3.93
N SER A 34 1.93 4.36 -5.20
CA SER A 34 0.91 3.70 -6.01
C SER A 34 0.60 2.29 -5.51
N GLU A 35 1.64 1.52 -5.14
CA GLU A 35 1.51 0.17 -4.60
C GLU A 35 0.83 0.18 -3.23
N SER A 36 1.30 1.03 -2.31
CA SER A 36 0.71 1.20 -0.98
C SER A 36 -0.77 1.63 -1.05
N PHE A 37 -1.11 2.52 -1.99
CA PHE A 37 -2.50 2.93 -2.19
C PHE A 37 -3.36 1.78 -2.69
N LEU A 38 -2.86 0.98 -3.64
CA LEU A 38 -3.58 -0.17 -4.19
C LEU A 38 -3.83 -1.24 -3.12
N GLU A 39 -2.82 -1.56 -2.31
CA GLU A 39 -2.95 -2.53 -1.21
C GLU A 39 -3.98 -2.08 -0.16
N TYR A 40 -3.93 -0.81 0.23
CA TYR A 40 -4.89 -0.26 1.17
C TYR A 40 -6.31 -0.25 0.58
N ALA A 41 -6.47 0.19 -0.67
CA ALA A 41 -7.76 0.21 -1.34
C ALA A 41 -8.36 -1.20 -1.45
N TYR A 42 -7.56 -2.19 -1.81
CA TYR A 42 -7.99 -3.59 -1.88
C TYR A 42 -8.48 -4.10 -0.51
N SER A 43 -7.70 -3.84 0.55
CA SER A 43 -8.07 -4.22 1.92
C SER A 43 -9.39 -3.58 2.35
N VAL A 44 -9.59 -2.29 2.07
CA VAL A 44 -10.84 -1.57 2.42
C VAL A 44 -12.04 -2.14 1.66
N ILE A 45 -11.91 -2.37 0.35
CA ILE A 45 -13.00 -2.88 -0.49
C ILE A 45 -13.42 -4.28 -0.02
N TYR A 46 -12.47 -5.18 0.19
CA TYR A 46 -12.76 -6.58 0.50
C TYR A 46 -13.27 -6.79 1.92
N SER A 47 -12.73 -6.05 2.90
CA SER A 47 -12.90 -6.39 4.31
C SER A 47 -13.73 -5.40 5.13
N ARG A 48 -14.14 -4.27 4.55
CA ARG A 48 -14.91 -3.25 5.29
C ARG A 48 -16.04 -2.61 4.51
N ALA A 49 -15.80 -2.22 3.27
CA ALA A 49 -16.69 -1.31 2.56
C ALA A 49 -17.90 -2.00 1.93
N LEU A 50 -17.72 -3.18 1.32
CA LEU A 50 -18.80 -3.90 0.66
C LEU A 50 -19.41 -4.97 1.59
N PRO A 51 -20.76 -5.03 1.72
CA PRO A 51 -21.42 -6.13 2.42
C PRO A 51 -21.31 -7.41 1.60
N ASP A 52 -21.18 -8.55 2.29
CA ASP A 52 -21.13 -9.86 1.64
C ASP A 52 -22.48 -10.16 0.97
N ALA A 53 -22.47 -10.55 -0.31
CA ALA A 53 -23.67 -10.76 -1.10
C ALA A 53 -24.56 -11.90 -0.58
N ARG A 54 -23.99 -12.84 0.18
CA ARG A 54 -24.70 -14.01 0.71
C ARG A 54 -25.59 -13.64 1.90
N ASP A 55 -25.08 -12.78 2.78
CA ASP A 55 -25.69 -12.55 4.09
C ASP A 55 -26.18 -11.10 4.25
N GLY A 56 -25.72 -10.18 3.42
CA GLY A 56 -25.94 -8.74 3.57
C GLY A 56 -25.28 -8.12 4.82
N LEU A 57 -24.59 -8.93 5.63
CA LEU A 57 -23.98 -8.51 6.88
C LEU A 57 -22.57 -7.96 6.66
N LYS A 58 -22.27 -6.81 7.31
CA LYS A 58 -20.91 -6.29 7.40
C LYS A 58 -20.05 -7.19 8.30
N PRO A 59 -18.72 -7.28 8.09
CA PRO A 59 -17.84 -8.14 8.88
C PRO A 59 -17.89 -7.90 10.40
N VAL A 60 -18.23 -6.70 10.85
CA VAL A 60 -18.44 -6.37 12.28
C VAL A 60 -19.62 -7.15 12.85
N HIS A 61 -20.76 -7.19 12.16
CA HIS A 61 -21.96 -7.86 12.64
C HIS A 61 -21.75 -9.39 12.73
N ARG A 62 -21.05 -9.97 11.75
CA ARG A 62 -20.71 -11.40 11.74
C ARG A 62 -19.89 -11.80 12.97
N ARG A 63 -18.94 -10.96 13.39
CA ARG A 63 -18.11 -11.22 14.58
C ARG A 63 -18.90 -11.17 15.89
N ILE A 64 -19.82 -10.21 16.02
CA ILE A 64 -20.68 -10.09 17.22
C ILE A 64 -21.58 -11.33 17.35
N LEU A 65 -22.26 -11.73 16.27
CA LEU A 65 -23.15 -12.90 16.29
C LEU A 65 -22.40 -14.20 16.59
N HIS A 66 -21.18 -14.35 16.06
CA HIS A 66 -20.34 -15.51 16.36
C HIS A 66 -19.96 -15.56 17.85
N GLN A 67 -19.50 -14.45 18.42
CA GLN A 67 -19.15 -14.38 19.84
C GLN A 67 -20.35 -14.65 20.77
N MET A 68 -21.55 -14.20 20.38
CA MET A 68 -22.77 -14.48 21.14
C MET A 68 -23.19 -15.96 21.06
N ALA A 69 -22.87 -16.66 19.98
CA ALA A 69 -23.21 -18.08 19.80
C ALA A 69 -22.23 -19.03 20.50
N GLU A 70 -20.98 -18.60 20.70
CA GLU A 70 -19.94 -19.37 21.42
C GLU A 70 -19.94 -19.15 22.94
N MET A 71 -20.83 -18.30 23.45
CA MET A 71 -21.01 -17.99 24.87
C MET A 71 -22.13 -18.82 25.49
#